data_AF-A0A2K5CDW1-F1
#
_entry.id   AF-A0A2K5CDW1-F1
#
_cell.length_a   1.000
_cell.length_b   1.000
_cell.length_c   1.000
_cell.angle_alpha   90.00
_cell.angle_beta   90.00
_cell.angle_gamma   90.00
#
_symmetry.space_group_name_H-M   'P 1'
#
loop_
_entity.id
_entity.type
_entity.pdbx_description
1 polymer ?
#
loop_
_entity_poly.entity_id
_entity_poly.type
_entity_poly.pdbx_seq_one_letter_code
_entity_poly.pdbx_strand_id
1 'polypeptide(L)' 'MVNLLHTVRDHWVHVLVPVKNDEKLTALRNKSMLYKRELRPIEEYTWK' A
#
# COMPACT_ATOMS: atom_id res chain seq x y z
N MET A 1 30.22 6.19 -7.70
CA MET A 1 28.83 6.62 -7.96
C MET A 1 28.00 5.38 -8.19
N VAL A 2 27.06 5.07 -7.31
CA VAL A 2 26.16 3.93 -7.50
C VAL A 2 25.16 4.29 -8.60
N ASN A 3 25.22 3.59 -9.73
CA ASN A 3 24.31 3.80 -10.84
C ASN A 3 22.91 3.35 -10.41
N LEU A 4 22.03 4.29 -10.07
CA LEU A 4 20.62 4.06 -9.74
C LEU A 4 19.93 3.16 -10.77
N LEU A 5 20.31 3.30 -12.05
CA LEU A 5 19.85 2.47 -13.17
C LEU A 5 20.23 0.98 -13.05
N HIS A 6 21.38 0.65 -12.48
CA HIS A 6 21.78 -0.73 -12.24
C HIS A 6 20.99 -1.33 -11.07
N THR A 7 20.89 -0.59 -9.96
CA THR A 7 20.14 -1.03 -8.78
C THR A 7 18.67 -1.27 -9.09
N VAL A 8 18.05 -0.41 -9.90
CA VAL A 8 16.65 -0.58 -10.34
C VAL A 8 16.50 -1.83 -11.22
N ARG A 9 17.47 -2.17 -12.09
CA ARG A 9 17.44 -3.42 -12.88
C ARG A 9 17.62 -4.66 -12.02
N ASP A 10 18.57 -4.64 -11.08
CA ASP A 10 18.86 -5.80 -10.24
C ASP A 10 17.77 -6.06 -9.18
N HIS A 11 17.14 -5.00 -8.67
CA HIS A 11 16.14 -5.09 -7.59
C HIS A 11 14.71 -4.79 -8.04
N TRP A 12 14.44 -4.80 -9.35
CA TRP A 12 13.10 -4.48 -9.89
C TRP A 12 11.99 -5.35 -9.27
N VAL A 13 12.28 -6.61 -8.98
CA VAL A 13 11.35 -7.56 -8.34
C VAL A 13 10.97 -7.09 -6.93
N HIS A 14 11.92 -6.61 -6.16
CA HIS A 14 11.68 -6.11 -4.80
C HIS A 14 10.93 -4.78 -4.78
N VAL A 15 10.91 -4.04 -5.89
CA VAL A 15 10.10 -2.82 -6.04
C VAL A 15 8.68 -3.15 -6.50
N LEU A 16 8.49 -4.12 -7.40
CA LEU A 16 7.17 -4.46 -7.94
C LEU A 16 6.28 -5.29 -7.01
N VAL A 17 6.88 -6.17 -6.20
CA VAL A 17 6.13 -7.05 -5.29
C VAL A 17 5.40 -6.29 -4.18
N PRO A 18 6.01 -5.31 -3.48
CA PRO A 18 5.33 -4.53 -2.45
C PRO A 18 4.18 -3.68 -3.00
N VAL A 19 4.37 -3.07 -4.17
CA VAL A 19 3.37 -2.17 -4.78
C VAL A 19 2.05 -2.89 -5.05
N LYS A 20 2.09 -4.16 -5.47
CA LYS A 20 0.88 -4.98 -5.64
C LYS A 20 0.25 -5.43 -4.32
N ASN A 21 1.01 -5.43 -3.22
CA ASN A 21 0.51 -5.83 -1.91
C ASN A 21 -0.18 -4.68 -1.18
N ASP A 22 0.28 -3.44 -1.37
CA ASP A 22 -0.35 -2.25 -0.78
C ASP A 22 -1.81 -2.06 -1.23
N GLU A 23 -2.12 -2.33 -2.50
CA GLU A 23 -3.51 -2.34 -3.00
C GLU A 23 -4.36 -3.44 -2.34
N LYS A 24 -3.78 -4.61 -2.06
CA LYS A 24 -4.47 -5.68 -1.31
C LYS A 24 -4.68 -5.32 0.16
N LEU A 25 -3.72 -4.64 0.79
CA LEU A 25 -3.79 -4.26 2.19
C LEU A 25 -4.84 -3.16 2.42
N THR A 26 -4.97 -2.21 1.48
CA THR A 26 -6.04 -1.20 1.51
C THR A 26 -7.42 -1.80 1.27
N ALA A 27 -7.54 -2.92 0.56
CA ALA A 27 -8.82 -3.61 0.34
C ALA A 27 -9.45 -4.17 1.64
N LEU A 28 -8.64 -4.41 2.68
CA LEU A 28 -9.09 -4.83 4.02
C LEU A 28 -9.42 -3.65 4.94
N ARG A 29 -9.19 -2.41 4.48
CA ARG A 29 -9.45 -1.22 5.28
C ARG A 29 -10.94 -1.11 5.63
N ASN A 30 -11.21 -0.84 6.91
CA ASN A 30 -12.55 -0.69 7.49
C ASN A 30 -13.46 -1.94 7.38
N LYS A 31 -12.89 -3.13 7.14
CA LYS A 31 -13.65 -4.39 7.06
C LYS A 31 -13.43 -5.33 8.25
N SER A 32 -12.37 -5.13 9.03
CA SER A 32 -12.09 -5.93 10.23
C SER A 32 -13.14 -5.69 11.32
N MET A 33 -13.60 -6.75 12.01
CA MET A 33 -14.59 -6.63 13.09
C MET A 33 -14.16 -5.70 14.23
N LEU A 34 -12.85 -5.60 14.51
CA LEU A 34 -12.32 -4.77 15.60
C LEU A 34 -12.26 -3.27 15.26
N TYR A 35 -12.06 -2.91 13.99
CA TYR A 35 -11.82 -1.52 13.58
C TYR A 35 -12.89 -0.97 12.62
N LYS A 36 -13.98 -1.73 12.38
CA LYS A 36 -15.07 -1.31 11.51
C LYS A 36 -15.83 -0.17 12.20
N ARG A 37 -15.91 0.99 11.54
CA ARG A 37 -16.67 2.16 11.99
C ARG A 37 -17.34 2.87 10.82
N GLU A 38 -18.41 3.59 11.10
CA GLU A 38 -19.03 4.51 10.14
C GLU A 38 -18.04 5.61 9.76
N LEU A 39 -17.96 5.89 8.45
CA LEU A 39 -17.12 6.96 7.92
C LEU A 39 -17.82 8.31 8.14
N ARG A 40 -17.05 9.34 8.50
CA ARG A 40 -17.58 10.70 8.55
C ARG A 40 -17.81 11.20 7.12
N PRO A 41 -18.80 12.08 6.88
CA PRO A 41 -19.16 12.51 5.52
C PRO A 41 -18.04 13.24 4.74
N ILE A 42 -16.95 13.63 5.40
CA ILE A 42 -15.77 14.29 4.80
C ILE A 42 -14.55 13.32 4.75
N GLU A 43 -14.67 12.12 5.34
CA GLU A 43 -13.58 11.15 5.48
C GLU A 43 -13.76 10.01 4.48
N GLU A 44 -13.00 10.02 3.39
CA GLU A 44 -13.04 8.95 2.39
C GLU A 44 -12.51 7.62 2.95
N TYR A 45 -11.55 7.69 3.87
CA TYR A 45 -10.71 6.58 4.31
C TYR A 45 -10.39 6.65 5.80
N THR A 46 -10.37 5.49 6.49
CA THR A 46 -10.12 5.45 7.95
C THR A 46 -8.68 5.73 8.36
N TRP A 47 -7.72 5.59 7.44
CA TRP A 47 -6.30 5.94 7.58
C TRP A 47 -5.66 6.08 6.19
N LYS A 48 -4.56 6.86 6.14
CA LYS A 48 -3.74 7.17 4.94
C LYS A 48 -2.50 6.28 4.89
#